data_AF-A0A0A7FS05-F1
#
_entry.id   AF-A0A0A7FS05-F1
#
_cell.length_a   1.000
_cell.length_b   1.000
_cell.length_c   1.000
_cell.angle_alpha   90.00
_cell.angle_beta   90.00
_cell.angle_gamma   90.00
#
_symmetry.space_group_name_H-M   'P 1'
#
loop_
_entity.id
_entity.type
_entity.pdbx_description
1 polymer ?
#
loop_
_entity_poly.entity_id
_entity_poly.type
_entity_poly.pdbx_seq_one_letter_code
_entity_poly.pdbx_strand_id
1 'polypeptide(L)'
;MESYKEIFTKFKSKFESNKKLFIIALIIISLPLILLIITKFLPSNINLRHINKLSKEILAINSAFDDCITEDSIDPEKSKNATSQSINSLKEIRTKLNDLEVSENNTHFKNILNEALTNNISLCEKAFSLYNNASNTELSTKLKDYNINLDSLKELNKDLNNIGIESILSEKNLEFFDKTNKYFETLIQVNIIKDINSEKNSAYVLAVDKIILNFKEIDEDLKPALNDIVNNNRDINVLTSDISNKKSSFEHIKNDFYSLSIPEEATELHSSLVKTISLYEDYINSIDSSLSDYDATTKDTSIFKDSFSKYSDFATYFKDLCDKLDNFKRK
;
A
#
# COMPACT_ATOMS: atom_id res chain seq x y z
N MET A 1 52.41 -72.68 12.36
CA MET A 1 52.27 -71.22 12.50
C MET A 1 53.46 -70.63 11.75
N GLU A 2 53.28 -70.21 10.49
CA GLU A 2 54.38 -69.66 9.68
C GLU A 2 54.97 -68.44 10.41
N SER A 3 56.29 -68.39 10.52
CA SER A 3 56.99 -67.28 11.16
C SER A 3 56.76 -66.00 10.36
N TYR A 4 56.56 -64.85 11.02
CA TYR A 4 56.45 -63.55 10.34
C TYR A 4 57.62 -63.28 9.39
N LYS A 5 58.81 -63.83 9.69
CA LYS A 5 59.97 -63.79 8.79
C LYS A 5 59.74 -64.54 7.48
N GLU A 6 59.12 -65.71 7.51
CA GLU A 6 58.83 -66.49 6.29
C GLU A 6 57.79 -65.82 5.39
N ILE A 7 56.74 -65.25 5.99
CA ILE A 7 55.71 -64.50 5.26
C ILE A 7 56.35 -63.28 4.57
N PHE A 8 57.18 -62.54 5.30
CA PHE A 8 57.86 -61.36 4.76
C PHE A 8 58.86 -61.73 3.66
N THR A 9 59.58 -62.85 3.82
CA THR A 9 60.57 -63.32 2.83
C THR A 9 59.88 -63.82 1.56
N LYS A 10 58.77 -64.56 1.68
CA LYS A 10 57.93 -64.96 0.54
C LYS A 10 57.32 -63.76 -0.16
N PHE A 11 56.82 -62.78 0.59
CA PHE A 11 56.26 -61.56 0.01
C PHE A 11 57.32 -60.76 -0.76
N LYS A 12 58.50 -60.57 -0.16
CA LYS A 12 59.63 -59.88 -0.79
C LYS A 12 60.10 -60.60 -2.06
N SER A 13 60.24 -61.92 -2.01
CA SER A 13 60.57 -62.76 -3.19
C SER A 13 59.53 -62.59 -4.30
N LYS A 14 58.24 -62.70 -3.97
CA LYS A 14 57.14 -62.60 -4.94
C LYS A 14 57.03 -61.19 -5.53
N PHE A 15 57.33 -60.17 -4.73
CA PHE A 15 57.40 -58.76 -5.15
C PHE A 15 58.58 -58.53 -6.09
N GLU A 16 59.78 -59.06 -5.81
CA GLU A 16 60.93 -58.91 -6.69
C GLU A 16 60.75 -59.65 -8.02
N SER A 17 60.18 -60.87 -8.00
CA SER A 17 59.89 -61.63 -9.22
C SER A 17 58.83 -60.96 -10.11
N ASN A 18 57.89 -60.20 -9.53
CA ASN A 18 56.79 -59.54 -10.24
C ASN A 18 56.86 -58.01 -10.20
N LYS A 19 58.05 -57.45 -9.96
CA LYS A 19 58.27 -56.02 -9.72
C LYS A 19 57.66 -55.14 -10.81
N LYS A 20 57.76 -55.56 -12.07
CA LYS A 20 57.17 -54.86 -13.23
C LYS A 20 55.64 -54.80 -13.15
N LEU A 21 54.97 -55.90 -12.83
CA LEU A 21 53.51 -55.96 -12.68
C LEU A 21 53.03 -55.10 -11.51
N PHE A 22 53.77 -55.11 -10.40
CA PHE A 22 53.45 -54.28 -9.24
C PHE A 22 53.57 -52.79 -9.54
N ILE A 23 54.61 -52.37 -10.27
CA ILE A 23 54.78 -50.99 -10.74
C ILE A 23 53.64 -50.58 -11.68
N ILE A 24 53.26 -51.45 -12.63
CA ILE A 24 52.14 -51.19 -13.55
C ILE A 24 50.83 -51.01 -12.78
N ALA A 25 50.53 -51.88 -11.82
CA ALA A 25 49.34 -51.76 -10.98
C ALA A 25 49.33 -50.46 -10.15
N LEU A 26 50.48 -50.05 -9.61
CA LEU A 26 50.62 -48.81 -8.86
C LEU A 26 50.39 -47.57 -9.74
N ILE A 27 50.87 -47.58 -10.99
CA ILE A 27 50.63 -46.51 -11.96
C ILE A 27 49.14 -46.43 -12.31
N ILE A 28 48.49 -47.57 -12.59
CA ILE A 28 47.06 -47.61 -12.94
C ILE A 28 46.18 -47.07 -11.79
N ILE A 29 46.53 -47.34 -10.54
CA ILE A 29 45.78 -46.85 -9.36
C ILE A 29 46.09 -45.38 -9.05
N SER A 30 47.34 -44.94 -9.22
CA SER A 30 47.76 -43.57 -8.88
C SER A 30 47.41 -42.55 -9.96
N LEU A 31 47.37 -42.94 -11.24
CA LEU A 31 47.09 -42.04 -12.36
C LEU A 31 45.71 -41.33 -12.25
N PRO A 32 44.60 -42.01 -11.89
CA PRO A 32 43.31 -41.34 -11.64
C PRO A 32 43.37 -40.36 -10.47
N LEU A 33 44.08 -40.69 -9.39
CA LEU A 33 44.25 -39.80 -8.24
C LEU A 33 45.06 -38.55 -8.62
N ILE A 34 46.15 -38.73 -9.37
CA ILE A 34 46.99 -37.63 -9.85
C ILE A 34 46.19 -36.73 -10.80
N LEU A 35 45.41 -37.30 -11.71
CA LEU A 35 44.50 -36.55 -12.59
C LEU A 35 43.44 -35.78 -11.79
N LEU A 36 42.87 -36.36 -10.74
CA LEU A 36 41.94 -35.68 -9.82
C LEU A 36 42.59 -34.51 -9.08
N ILE A 37 43.85 -34.66 -8.66
CA ILE A 37 44.61 -33.59 -8.01
C ILE A 37 44.92 -32.48 -9.01
N ILE A 38 45.46 -32.80 -10.17
CA ILE A 38 45.80 -31.83 -11.22
C ILE A 38 44.55 -31.06 -11.64
N THR A 39 43.43 -31.75 -11.84
CA THR A 39 42.17 -31.07 -12.19
C THR A 39 41.72 -30.12 -11.09
N LYS A 40 41.77 -30.49 -9.80
CA LYS A 40 41.42 -29.57 -8.70
C LYS A 40 42.33 -28.34 -8.59
N PHE A 41 43.59 -28.42 -8.98
CA PHE A 41 44.57 -27.33 -8.89
C PHE A 41 44.75 -26.54 -10.20
N LEU A 42 44.02 -26.87 -11.27
CA LEU A 42 43.98 -26.05 -12.48
C LEU A 42 43.47 -24.64 -12.13
N PRO A 43 44.12 -23.56 -12.64
CA PRO A 43 43.69 -22.18 -12.40
C PRO A 43 42.20 -21.97 -12.67
N SER A 44 41.66 -22.64 -13.69
CA SER A 44 40.26 -22.53 -14.04
C SER A 44 39.31 -23.01 -12.94
N ASN A 45 39.65 -24.11 -12.26
CA ASN A 45 38.86 -24.64 -11.15
C ASN A 45 39.04 -23.84 -9.85
N ILE A 46 40.23 -23.24 -9.66
CA ILE A 46 40.48 -22.32 -8.55
C ILE A 46 39.64 -21.04 -8.70
N ASN A 47 39.63 -20.43 -9.89
CA ASN A 47 38.81 -19.25 -10.16
C ASN A 47 37.32 -19.53 -9.95
N LEU A 48 36.79 -20.64 -10.47
CA LEU A 48 35.39 -21.01 -10.28
C LEU A 48 35.04 -21.19 -8.79
N ARG A 49 35.97 -21.75 -7.99
CA ARG A 49 35.80 -21.86 -6.54
C ARG A 49 35.76 -20.50 -5.84
N HIS A 50 36.58 -19.53 -6.26
CA HIS A 50 36.55 -18.17 -5.72
C HIS A 50 35.26 -17.44 -6.10
N ILE A 51 34.81 -17.57 -7.36
CA ILE A 51 33.53 -17.03 -7.83
C ILE A 51 32.37 -17.62 -6.99
N ASN A 52 32.35 -18.94 -6.80
CA ASN A 52 31.35 -19.60 -5.96
C ASN A 52 31.40 -19.17 -4.49
N LYS A 53 32.59 -18.91 -3.95
CA LYS A 53 32.72 -18.35 -2.60
C LYS A 53 32.07 -16.98 -2.50
N LEU A 54 32.29 -16.10 -3.47
CA LEU A 54 31.64 -14.78 -3.50
C LEU A 54 30.12 -14.92 -3.63
N SER A 55 29.63 -15.85 -4.45
CA SER A 55 28.20 -16.13 -4.55
C SER A 55 27.57 -16.52 -3.20
N LYS A 56 28.24 -17.38 -2.44
CA LYS A 56 27.83 -17.74 -1.06
C LYS A 56 27.84 -16.56 -0.10
N GLU A 57 28.83 -15.68 -0.21
CA GLU A 57 28.88 -14.46 0.61
C GLU A 57 27.69 -13.54 0.29
N ILE A 58 27.30 -13.43 -0.99
CA ILE A 58 26.09 -12.68 -1.41
C ILE A 58 24.84 -13.31 -0.81
N LEU A 59 24.69 -14.63 -0.94
CA LEU A 59 23.54 -15.35 -0.39
C LEU A 59 23.43 -15.15 1.14
N ALA A 60 24.56 -15.22 1.86
CA ALA A 60 24.60 -15.01 3.30
C ALA A 60 24.21 -13.58 3.72
N ILE A 61 24.55 -12.57 2.91
CA ILE A 61 24.06 -11.20 3.13
C ILE A 61 22.53 -11.16 2.96
N ASN A 62 22.01 -11.78 1.91
CA ASN A 62 20.58 -11.81 1.62
C ASN A 62 19.77 -12.59 2.67
N SER A 63 20.38 -13.52 3.43
CA SER A 63 19.72 -14.19 4.57
C SER A 63 19.16 -13.23 5.62
N ALA A 64 19.63 -11.97 5.68
CA ALA A 64 19.05 -10.95 6.55
C ALA A 64 17.55 -10.67 6.26
N PHE A 65 17.07 -11.02 5.07
CA PHE A 65 15.67 -10.86 4.69
C PHE A 65 14.74 -11.92 5.29
N ASP A 66 15.27 -13.05 5.72
CA ASP A 66 14.47 -14.16 6.26
C ASP A 66 13.69 -13.73 7.51
N ASP A 67 14.31 -12.92 8.36
CA ASP A 67 13.71 -12.40 9.62
C ASP A 67 12.74 -11.23 9.40
N CYS A 68 12.62 -10.75 8.15
CA CYS A 68 11.70 -9.67 7.78
C CYS A 68 10.32 -10.21 7.38
N ILE A 69 10.21 -11.50 7.07
CA ILE A 69 8.97 -12.14 6.64
C ILE A 69 8.05 -12.37 7.85
N THR A 70 6.80 -11.97 7.71
CA THR A 70 5.71 -12.34 8.64
C THR A 70 4.79 -13.36 7.97
N GLU A 71 3.83 -13.91 8.71
CA GLU A 71 2.91 -14.94 8.21
C GLU A 71 2.28 -14.54 6.86
N ASP A 72 1.67 -13.34 6.81
CA ASP A 72 0.94 -12.86 5.64
C ASP A 72 1.64 -11.76 4.83
N SER A 73 2.73 -11.18 5.35
CA SER A 73 3.38 -10.01 4.75
C SER A 73 4.85 -9.87 5.19
N ILE A 74 5.32 -8.63 5.33
CA ILE A 74 6.65 -8.26 5.81
C ILE A 74 6.54 -7.28 6.99
N ASP A 75 7.59 -7.19 7.78
CA ASP A 75 7.80 -6.11 8.74
C ASP A 75 8.50 -4.94 8.03
N PRO A 76 7.82 -3.81 7.75
CA PRO A 76 8.37 -2.75 6.92
C PRO A 76 9.57 -2.03 7.56
N GLU A 77 9.63 -1.92 8.89
CA GLU A 77 10.77 -1.29 9.57
C GLU A 77 12.00 -2.17 9.53
N LYS A 78 11.85 -3.46 9.84
CA LYS A 78 12.95 -4.43 9.70
C LYS A 78 13.41 -4.53 8.25
N SER A 79 12.48 -4.59 7.31
CA SER A 79 12.78 -4.70 5.88
C SER A 79 13.55 -3.50 5.36
N LYS A 80 13.18 -2.28 5.79
CA LYS A 80 13.91 -1.05 5.47
C LYS A 80 15.35 -1.10 5.98
N ASN A 81 15.55 -1.56 7.21
CA ASN A 81 16.88 -1.65 7.81
C ASN A 81 17.73 -2.75 7.12
N ALA A 82 17.16 -3.93 6.90
CA ALA A 82 17.84 -5.05 6.25
C ALA A 82 18.25 -4.71 4.81
N THR A 83 17.37 -4.08 4.03
CA THR A 83 17.69 -3.61 2.67
C THR A 83 18.80 -2.55 2.69
N SER A 84 18.72 -1.57 3.59
CA SER A 84 19.76 -0.53 3.73
C SER A 84 21.15 -1.13 4.05
N GLN A 85 21.21 -2.05 5.01
CA GLN A 85 22.47 -2.71 5.40
C GLN A 85 23.02 -3.59 4.28
N SER A 86 22.16 -4.38 3.64
CA SER A 86 22.55 -5.29 2.55
C SER A 86 23.16 -4.54 1.37
N ILE A 87 22.64 -3.36 1.00
CA ILE A 87 23.20 -2.55 -0.11
C ILE A 87 24.69 -2.30 0.07
N ASN A 88 25.14 -1.91 1.27
CA ASN A 88 26.54 -1.59 1.52
C ASN A 88 27.41 -2.85 1.46
N SER A 89 26.99 -3.93 2.13
CA SER A 89 27.72 -5.21 2.11
C SER A 89 27.82 -5.80 0.70
N LEU A 90 26.74 -5.73 -0.09
CA LEU A 90 26.76 -6.18 -1.48
C LEU A 90 27.69 -5.35 -2.36
N LYS A 91 27.76 -4.03 -2.16
CA LYS A 91 28.71 -3.15 -2.85
C LYS A 91 30.17 -3.51 -2.53
N GLU A 92 30.47 -3.90 -1.30
CA GLU A 92 31.80 -4.40 -0.92
C GLU A 92 32.14 -5.71 -1.64
N ILE A 93 31.19 -6.66 -1.73
CA ILE A 93 31.38 -7.89 -2.51
C ILE A 93 31.61 -7.56 -3.99
N ARG A 94 30.92 -6.56 -4.54
CA ARG A 94 31.10 -6.16 -5.94
C ARG A 94 32.51 -5.65 -6.21
N THR A 95 33.09 -4.88 -5.28
CA THR A 95 34.50 -4.47 -5.37
C THR A 95 35.43 -5.69 -5.38
N LYS A 96 35.25 -6.63 -4.42
CA LYS A 96 36.04 -7.88 -4.38
C LYS A 96 35.92 -8.70 -5.67
N LEU A 97 34.71 -8.78 -6.24
CA LEU A 97 34.46 -9.50 -7.49
C LEU A 97 35.17 -8.82 -8.68
N ASN A 98 35.11 -7.50 -8.75
CA ASN A 98 35.77 -6.74 -9.82
C ASN A 98 37.30 -6.92 -9.76
N ASP A 99 37.89 -6.91 -8.57
CA ASP A 99 39.32 -7.09 -8.34
C ASP A 99 39.81 -8.54 -8.56
N LEU A 100 38.90 -9.52 -8.64
CA LEU A 100 39.25 -10.92 -8.84
C LEU A 100 39.78 -11.15 -10.27
N GLU A 101 41.08 -11.45 -10.40
CA GLU A 101 41.68 -11.89 -11.66
C GLU A 101 41.24 -13.31 -12.02
N VAL A 102 40.74 -13.49 -13.25
CA VAL A 102 40.26 -14.77 -13.76
C VAL A 102 40.91 -15.10 -15.11
N SER A 103 41.17 -16.38 -15.36
CA SER A 103 41.58 -16.84 -16.69
C SER A 103 40.49 -16.53 -17.73
N GLU A 104 40.87 -16.36 -19.00
CA GLU A 104 39.95 -16.07 -20.12
C GLU A 104 38.72 -17.02 -20.18
N ASN A 105 38.95 -18.32 -19.97
CA ASN A 105 37.89 -19.34 -19.94
C ASN A 105 36.83 -19.13 -18.84
N ASN A 106 37.10 -18.29 -17.85
CA ASN A 106 36.23 -18.04 -16.72
C ASN A 106 35.63 -16.63 -16.66
N THR A 107 35.97 -15.77 -17.61
CA THR A 107 35.46 -14.39 -17.68
C THR A 107 33.93 -14.37 -17.75
N HIS A 108 33.33 -15.32 -18.47
CA HIS A 108 31.88 -15.43 -18.59
C HIS A 108 31.19 -15.67 -17.23
N PHE A 109 31.70 -16.59 -16.40
CA PHE A 109 31.17 -16.85 -15.05
C PHE A 109 31.24 -15.61 -14.16
N LYS A 110 32.37 -14.89 -14.20
CA LYS A 110 32.54 -13.63 -13.46
C LYS A 110 31.53 -12.58 -13.91
N ASN A 111 31.31 -12.44 -15.21
CA ASN A 111 30.39 -11.45 -15.77
C ASN A 111 28.93 -11.72 -15.36
N ILE A 112 28.45 -12.96 -15.44
CA ILE A 112 27.08 -13.30 -15.02
C ILE A 112 26.89 -13.05 -13.52
N LEU A 113 27.86 -13.44 -12.68
CA LEU A 113 27.77 -13.14 -11.25
C LEU A 113 27.78 -11.63 -10.97
N ASN A 114 28.56 -10.86 -11.72
CA ASN A 114 28.60 -9.40 -11.57
C ASN A 114 27.28 -8.73 -11.99
N GLU A 115 26.66 -9.24 -13.06
CA GLU A 115 25.34 -8.79 -13.51
C GLU A 115 24.26 -9.12 -12.46
N ALA A 116 24.24 -10.36 -11.96
CA ALA A 116 23.33 -10.79 -10.90
C ALA A 116 23.50 -9.97 -9.61
N LEU A 117 24.75 -9.72 -9.18
CA LEU A 117 25.05 -8.88 -8.03
C LEU A 117 24.62 -7.41 -8.25
N THR A 118 24.82 -6.88 -9.45
CA THR A 118 24.40 -5.52 -9.79
C THR A 118 22.88 -5.37 -9.77
N ASN A 119 22.15 -6.34 -10.33
CA ASN A 119 20.69 -6.39 -10.23
C ASN A 119 20.24 -6.56 -8.76
N ASN A 120 20.90 -7.41 -7.96
CA ASN A 120 20.56 -7.56 -6.54
C ASN A 120 20.72 -6.25 -5.75
N ILE A 121 21.82 -5.53 -5.96
CA ILE A 121 22.02 -4.20 -5.36
C ILE A 121 20.90 -3.24 -5.81
N SER A 122 20.59 -3.19 -7.09
CA SER A 122 19.55 -2.31 -7.63
C SER A 122 18.16 -2.65 -7.09
N LEU A 123 17.83 -3.93 -6.96
CA LEU A 123 16.58 -4.39 -6.35
C LEU A 123 16.49 -3.96 -4.88
N CYS A 124 17.57 -4.10 -4.11
CA CYS A 124 17.63 -3.64 -2.72
C CYS A 124 17.46 -2.11 -2.63
N GLU A 125 18.11 -1.35 -3.51
CA GLU A 125 17.98 0.12 -3.58
C GLU A 125 16.54 0.55 -3.92
N LYS A 126 15.89 -0.16 -4.85
CA LYS A 126 14.48 0.06 -5.20
C LYS A 126 13.54 -0.27 -4.05
N ALA A 127 13.75 -1.41 -3.37
CA ALA A 127 13.00 -1.75 -2.16
C ALA A 127 13.14 -0.67 -1.08
N PHE A 128 14.37 -0.22 -0.82
CA PHE A 128 14.65 0.85 0.13
C PHE A 128 13.97 2.18 -0.26
N SER A 129 13.94 2.50 -1.56
CA SER A 129 13.22 3.67 -2.08
C SER A 129 11.72 3.60 -1.86
N LEU A 130 11.11 2.42 -2.02
CA LEU A 130 9.70 2.18 -1.71
C LEU A 130 9.41 2.44 -0.22
N TYR A 131 10.21 1.88 0.69
CA TYR A 131 10.04 2.09 2.14
C TYR A 131 10.20 3.55 2.57
N ASN A 132 11.07 4.33 1.92
CA ASN A 132 11.23 5.75 2.24
C ASN A 132 10.14 6.66 1.68
N ASN A 133 9.43 6.23 0.63
CA ASN A 133 8.47 7.05 -0.10
C ASN A 133 7.06 6.44 -0.13
N ALA A 134 6.68 5.78 0.97
CA ALA A 134 5.43 5.01 1.06
C ALA A 134 4.15 5.85 0.85
N SER A 135 4.21 7.17 1.00
CA SER A 135 3.08 8.11 0.81
C SER A 135 3.11 8.88 -0.51
N ASN A 136 4.01 8.53 -1.44
CA ASN A 136 4.24 9.29 -2.67
C ASN A 136 3.29 8.83 -3.80
N THR A 137 2.76 9.77 -4.59
CA THR A 137 1.92 9.50 -5.77
C THR A 137 2.64 8.68 -6.86
N GLU A 138 3.97 8.67 -6.86
CA GLU A 138 4.81 7.89 -7.78
C GLU A 138 5.05 6.43 -7.32
N LEU A 139 4.43 5.99 -6.22
CA LEU A 139 4.65 4.66 -5.65
C LEU A 139 4.41 3.54 -6.68
N SER A 140 3.39 3.67 -7.52
CA SER A 140 3.08 2.71 -8.59
C SER A 140 4.20 2.58 -9.62
N THR A 141 4.82 3.69 -10.03
CA THR A 141 5.95 3.66 -10.98
C THR A 141 7.17 3.00 -10.35
N LYS A 142 7.48 3.36 -9.09
CA LYS A 142 8.60 2.75 -8.35
C LYS A 142 8.41 1.25 -8.16
N LEU A 143 7.18 0.81 -7.89
CA LEU A 143 6.85 -0.60 -7.73
C LEU A 143 6.97 -1.38 -9.04
N LYS A 144 6.57 -0.77 -10.16
CA LYS A 144 6.79 -1.36 -11.49
C LYS A 144 8.27 -1.55 -11.78
N ASP A 145 9.09 -0.54 -11.52
CA ASP A 145 10.54 -0.62 -11.72
C ASP A 145 11.20 -1.66 -10.81
N TYR A 146 10.68 -1.80 -9.59
CA TYR A 146 11.07 -2.85 -8.65
C TYR A 146 10.76 -4.24 -9.22
N ASN A 147 9.55 -4.48 -9.73
CA ASN A 147 9.13 -5.77 -10.29
C ASN A 147 9.94 -6.17 -11.53
N ILE A 148 10.21 -5.22 -12.43
CA ILE A 148 11.09 -5.48 -13.60
C ILE A 148 12.48 -5.96 -13.16
N ASN A 149 13.02 -5.38 -12.07
CA ASN A 149 14.31 -5.79 -11.52
C ASN A 149 14.24 -7.17 -10.85
N LEU A 150 13.15 -7.44 -10.12
CA LEU A 150 12.92 -8.73 -9.47
C LEU A 150 12.84 -9.86 -10.49
N ASP A 151 12.09 -9.68 -11.58
CA ASP A 151 11.97 -10.66 -12.65
C ASP A 151 13.32 -10.90 -13.34
N SER A 152 14.07 -9.84 -13.64
CA SER A 152 15.42 -9.95 -14.19
C SER A 152 16.37 -10.72 -13.27
N LEU A 153 16.28 -10.46 -11.96
CA LEU A 153 17.12 -11.14 -10.97
C LEU A 153 16.74 -12.61 -10.79
N LYS A 154 15.45 -12.97 -10.89
CA LYS A 154 14.99 -14.37 -10.88
C LYS A 154 15.60 -15.16 -12.04
N GLU A 155 15.61 -14.61 -13.25
CA GLU A 155 16.24 -15.25 -14.42
C GLU A 155 17.77 -15.35 -14.25
N LEU A 156 18.44 -14.29 -13.82
CA LEU A 156 19.89 -14.32 -13.56
C LEU A 156 20.26 -15.37 -12.50
N ASN A 157 19.42 -15.53 -11.47
CA ASN A 157 19.63 -16.53 -10.41
C ASN A 157 19.52 -17.97 -10.95
N LYS A 158 18.63 -18.20 -11.92
CA LYS A 158 18.51 -19.47 -12.65
C LYS A 158 19.72 -19.70 -13.56
N ASP A 159 20.19 -18.66 -14.27
CA ASP A 159 21.36 -18.74 -15.13
C ASP A 159 22.63 -19.09 -14.36
N LEU A 160 22.83 -18.51 -13.16
CA LEU A 160 23.93 -18.87 -12.26
C LEU A 160 23.94 -20.37 -11.95
N ASN A 161 22.78 -20.92 -11.56
CA ASN A 161 22.66 -22.35 -11.25
C ASN A 161 22.95 -23.22 -12.48
N ASN A 162 22.46 -22.83 -13.66
CA ASN A 162 22.67 -23.57 -14.91
C ASN A 162 24.16 -23.67 -15.30
N ILE A 163 24.96 -22.67 -14.93
CA ILE A 163 26.40 -22.62 -15.22
C ILE A 163 27.27 -23.12 -14.05
N GLY A 164 26.66 -23.70 -13.00
CA GLY A 164 27.38 -24.28 -11.86
C GLY A 164 27.91 -23.25 -10.86
N ILE A 165 27.36 -22.04 -10.85
CA ILE A 165 27.55 -21.06 -9.79
C ILE A 165 26.38 -21.15 -8.81
N GLU A 166 26.69 -21.13 -7.51
CA GLU A 166 25.66 -21.15 -6.48
C GLU A 166 24.71 -19.96 -6.60
N SER A 167 23.43 -20.20 -6.32
CA SER A 167 22.41 -19.18 -6.31
C SER A 167 22.71 -18.06 -5.31
N ILE A 168 22.45 -16.81 -5.69
CA ILE A 168 22.62 -15.65 -4.80
C ILE A 168 21.36 -15.35 -3.98
N LEU A 169 20.23 -15.96 -4.31
CA LEU A 169 18.97 -15.83 -3.58
C LEU A 169 18.38 -17.21 -3.27
N SER A 170 18.04 -17.43 -2.01
CA SER A 170 17.24 -18.58 -1.59
C SER A 170 15.76 -18.39 -1.92
N GLU A 171 14.97 -19.46 -1.80
CA GLU A 171 13.50 -19.39 -1.93
C GLU A 171 12.88 -18.41 -0.93
N LYS A 172 13.38 -18.36 0.32
CA LYS A 172 12.92 -17.38 1.32
C LYS A 172 13.24 -15.95 0.91
N ASN A 173 14.40 -15.70 0.31
CA ASN A 173 14.74 -14.35 -0.16
C ASN A 173 13.82 -13.92 -1.30
N LEU A 174 13.44 -14.85 -2.19
CA LEU A 174 12.43 -14.59 -3.22
C LEU A 174 11.05 -14.33 -2.59
N GLU A 175 10.65 -15.12 -1.59
CA GLU A 175 9.40 -14.89 -0.85
C GLU A 175 9.37 -13.49 -0.22
N PHE A 176 10.46 -13.04 0.39
CA PHE A 176 10.57 -11.69 0.94
C PHE A 176 10.29 -10.61 -0.11
N PHE A 177 10.89 -10.73 -1.30
CA PHE A 177 10.70 -9.75 -2.36
C PHE A 177 9.27 -9.80 -2.95
N ASP A 178 8.70 -10.99 -3.12
CA ASP A 178 7.32 -11.14 -3.56
C ASP A 178 6.33 -10.56 -2.53
N LYS A 179 6.56 -10.79 -1.23
CA LYS A 179 5.76 -10.19 -0.16
C LYS A 179 5.96 -8.68 -0.04
N THR A 180 7.17 -8.17 -0.35
CA THR A 180 7.42 -6.73 -0.48
C THR A 180 6.56 -6.12 -1.59
N ASN A 181 6.49 -6.76 -2.76
CA ASN A 181 5.61 -6.31 -3.84
C ASN A 181 4.15 -6.23 -3.36
N LYS A 182 3.64 -7.33 -2.80
CA LYS A 182 2.25 -7.41 -2.30
C LYS A 182 1.91 -6.35 -1.25
N TYR A 183 2.84 -6.07 -0.33
CA TYR A 183 2.67 -5.02 0.68
C TYR A 183 2.43 -3.66 0.02
N PHE A 184 3.26 -3.28 -0.95
CA PHE A 184 3.14 -1.99 -1.63
C PHE A 184 1.95 -1.93 -2.59
N GLU A 185 1.57 -3.04 -3.25
CA GLU A 185 0.32 -3.11 -4.03
C GLU A 185 -0.89 -2.80 -3.14
N THR A 186 -0.94 -3.42 -1.96
CA THR A 186 -2.02 -3.19 -0.98
C THR A 186 -2.03 -1.74 -0.52
N LEU A 187 -0.85 -1.16 -0.22
CA LEU A 187 -0.74 0.23 0.20
C LEU A 187 -1.23 1.22 -0.87
N ILE A 188 -0.90 0.97 -2.15
CA ILE A 188 -1.40 1.76 -3.28
C ILE A 188 -2.93 1.72 -3.33
N GLN A 189 -3.53 0.53 -3.21
CA GLN A 189 -4.99 0.39 -3.24
C GLN A 189 -5.66 1.15 -2.08
N VAL A 190 -5.10 1.06 -0.87
CA VAL A 190 -5.59 1.80 0.30
C VAL A 190 -5.53 3.31 0.07
N ASN A 191 -4.43 3.81 -0.51
CA ASN A 191 -4.29 5.24 -0.82
C ASN A 191 -5.33 5.70 -1.87
N ILE A 192 -5.57 4.92 -2.93
CA ILE A 192 -6.59 5.24 -3.94
C ILE A 192 -7.99 5.31 -3.30
N ILE A 193 -8.34 4.34 -2.45
CA ILE A 193 -9.64 4.33 -1.76
C ILE A 193 -9.78 5.56 -0.87
N LYS A 194 -8.71 5.92 -0.14
CA LYS A 194 -8.69 7.12 0.71
C LYS A 194 -8.91 8.40 -0.12
N ASP A 195 -8.25 8.53 -1.26
CA ASP A 195 -8.40 9.70 -2.13
C ASP A 195 -9.82 9.81 -2.69
N ILE A 196 -10.41 8.68 -3.13
CA ILE A 196 -11.81 8.62 -3.58
C ILE A 196 -12.77 9.04 -2.46
N ASN A 197 -12.57 8.57 -1.23
CA ASN A 197 -13.44 8.93 -0.10
C ASN A 197 -13.29 10.42 0.26
N SER A 198 -12.08 10.96 0.20
CA SER A 198 -11.82 12.40 0.40
C SER A 198 -12.58 13.26 -0.63
N GLU A 199 -12.53 12.86 -1.91
CA GLU A 199 -13.24 13.56 -2.99
C GLU A 199 -14.77 13.50 -2.80
N LYS A 200 -15.31 12.32 -2.47
CA LYS A 200 -16.74 12.15 -2.15
C LYS A 200 -17.17 13.00 -0.97
N ASN A 201 -16.37 13.07 0.10
CA ASN A 201 -16.65 13.91 1.27
C ASN A 201 -16.67 15.39 0.91
N SER A 202 -15.73 15.86 0.09
CA SER A 202 -15.69 17.25 -0.39
C SER A 202 -16.92 17.60 -1.23
N ALA A 203 -17.30 16.74 -2.18
CA ALA A 203 -18.49 16.93 -3.00
C ALA A 203 -19.78 16.96 -2.16
N TYR A 204 -19.88 16.08 -1.17
CA TYR A 204 -21.00 16.05 -0.24
C TYR A 204 -21.08 17.33 0.60
N VAL A 205 -19.96 17.81 1.14
CA VAL A 205 -19.88 19.07 1.91
C VAL A 205 -20.39 20.25 1.09
N LEU A 206 -19.93 20.40 -0.16
CA LEU A 206 -20.36 21.49 -1.03
C LEU A 206 -21.87 21.45 -1.31
N ALA A 207 -22.43 20.26 -1.47
CA ALA A 207 -23.86 20.09 -1.71
C ALA A 207 -24.69 20.41 -0.46
N VAL A 208 -24.24 20.01 0.73
CA VAL A 208 -24.91 20.38 2.00
C VAL A 208 -24.79 21.88 2.28
N ASP A 209 -23.63 22.49 2.01
CA ASP A 209 -23.45 23.95 2.10
C ASP A 209 -24.45 24.71 1.22
N LYS A 210 -24.63 24.26 -0.03
CA LYS A 210 -25.63 24.83 -0.95
C LYS A 210 -27.04 24.74 -0.37
N ILE A 211 -27.42 23.59 0.19
CA ILE A 211 -28.74 23.41 0.82
C ILE A 211 -28.91 24.35 2.02
N ILE A 212 -27.89 24.49 2.87
CA ILE A 212 -27.93 25.42 4.01
C ILE A 212 -28.07 26.87 3.53
N LEU A 213 -27.36 27.27 2.48
CA LEU A 213 -27.50 28.60 1.90
C LEU A 213 -28.92 28.86 1.41
N ASN A 214 -29.52 27.90 0.70
CA ASN A 214 -30.90 27.99 0.25
C ASN A 214 -31.90 28.07 1.42
N PHE A 215 -31.66 27.34 2.52
CA PHE A 215 -32.49 27.46 3.73
C PHE A 215 -32.41 28.85 4.36
N LYS A 216 -31.23 29.48 4.41
CA LYS A 216 -31.05 30.84 4.95
C LYS A 216 -31.84 31.92 4.18
N GLU A 217 -32.27 31.63 2.96
CA GLU A 217 -33.13 32.53 2.19
C GLU A 217 -34.60 32.46 2.64
N ILE A 218 -34.98 31.41 3.37
CA ILE A 218 -36.37 31.11 3.73
C ILE A 218 -36.56 30.78 5.23
N ASP A 219 -35.53 30.98 6.06
CA ASP A 219 -35.51 30.63 7.49
C ASP A 219 -36.02 31.75 8.43
N GLU A 220 -36.59 32.82 7.89
CA GLU A 220 -37.01 33.96 8.70
C GLU A 220 -38.18 33.64 9.65
N ASP A 221 -38.15 34.24 10.84
CA ASP A 221 -39.27 34.20 11.78
C ASP A 221 -40.37 35.14 11.28
N LEU A 222 -41.53 34.58 10.93
CA LEU A 222 -42.67 35.33 10.39
C LEU A 222 -43.58 35.91 11.48
N LYS A 223 -43.33 35.62 12.76
CA LYS A 223 -44.12 36.15 13.88
C LYS A 223 -44.11 37.69 13.96
N PRO A 224 -42.97 38.39 13.77
CA PRO A 224 -42.95 39.85 13.71
C PRO A 224 -43.78 40.40 12.55
N ALA A 225 -43.72 39.76 11.37
CA ALA A 225 -44.48 40.17 10.20
C ALA A 225 -46.00 40.03 10.44
N LEU A 226 -46.44 38.91 11.03
CA LEU A 226 -47.84 38.72 11.42
C LEU A 226 -48.30 39.78 12.42
N ASN A 227 -47.51 40.06 13.45
CA ASN A 227 -47.84 41.09 14.46
C ASN A 227 -47.98 42.47 13.83
N ASP A 228 -47.08 42.82 12.89
CA ASP A 228 -47.16 44.09 12.17
C ASP A 228 -48.44 44.20 11.33
N ILE A 229 -48.82 43.12 10.63
CA ILE A 229 -50.05 43.06 9.84
C ILE A 229 -51.28 43.32 10.72
N VAL A 230 -51.35 42.65 11.88
CA VAL A 230 -52.47 42.76 12.83
C VAL A 230 -52.55 44.14 13.48
N ASN A 231 -51.41 44.70 13.91
CA ASN A 231 -51.35 45.98 14.61
C ASN A 231 -51.61 47.17 13.68
N ASN A 232 -51.18 47.08 12.43
CA ASN A 232 -51.29 48.18 11.46
C ASN A 232 -52.42 47.99 10.43
N ASN A 233 -53.30 47.00 10.62
CA ASN A 233 -54.39 46.66 9.69
C ASN A 233 -53.91 46.50 8.23
N ARG A 234 -52.74 45.87 8.04
CA ARG A 234 -52.19 45.63 6.69
C ARG A 234 -52.88 44.43 6.06
N ASP A 235 -52.68 44.27 4.75
CA ASP A 235 -53.22 43.13 4.01
C ASP A 235 -52.43 41.84 4.35
N ILE A 236 -53.16 40.81 4.81
CA ILE A 236 -52.61 39.48 5.12
C ILE A 236 -52.14 38.73 3.87
N ASN A 237 -52.65 39.09 2.68
CA ASN A 237 -52.25 38.48 1.41
C ASN A 237 -50.75 38.61 1.11
N VAL A 238 -50.10 39.62 1.71
CA VAL A 238 -48.63 39.77 1.63
C VAL A 238 -47.93 38.56 2.25
N LEU A 239 -48.41 38.08 3.40
CA LEU A 239 -47.86 36.90 4.07
C LEU A 239 -48.20 35.60 3.33
N THR A 240 -49.40 35.51 2.76
CA THR A 240 -49.79 34.36 1.90
C THR A 240 -48.88 34.24 0.66
N SER A 241 -48.59 35.36 0.00
CA SER A 241 -47.68 35.40 -1.15
C SER A 241 -46.26 34.98 -0.76
N ASP A 242 -45.77 35.48 0.38
CA ASP A 242 -44.46 35.13 0.90
C ASP A 242 -44.34 33.63 1.25
N ILE A 243 -45.33 33.05 1.94
CA ILE A 243 -45.38 31.60 2.20
C ILE A 243 -45.39 30.79 0.91
N SER A 244 -46.13 31.21 -0.12
CA SER A 244 -46.15 30.53 -1.42
C SER A 244 -44.76 30.55 -2.08
N ASN A 245 -44.03 31.67 -2.01
CA ASN A 245 -42.67 31.76 -2.54
C ASN A 245 -41.71 30.85 -1.76
N LYS A 246 -41.79 30.85 -0.42
CA LYS A 246 -40.97 29.98 0.44
C LYS A 246 -41.23 28.50 0.16
N LYS A 247 -42.48 28.09 -0.08
CA LYS A 247 -42.82 26.72 -0.51
C LYS A 247 -42.14 26.35 -1.83
N SER A 248 -42.15 27.25 -2.81
CA SER A 248 -41.45 27.03 -4.08
C SER A 248 -39.94 26.87 -3.89
N SER A 249 -39.31 27.74 -3.09
CA SER A 249 -37.88 27.63 -2.73
C SER A 249 -37.58 26.34 -1.96
N PHE A 250 -38.49 25.92 -1.09
CA PHE A 250 -38.33 24.68 -0.33
C PHE A 250 -38.38 23.43 -1.22
N GLU A 251 -39.19 23.42 -2.28
CA GLU A 251 -39.16 22.32 -3.25
C GLU A 251 -37.82 22.25 -4.00
N HIS A 252 -37.16 23.39 -4.28
CA HIS A 252 -35.79 23.38 -4.80
C HIS A 252 -34.80 22.75 -3.81
N ILE A 253 -34.94 23.05 -2.51
CA ILE A 253 -34.12 22.44 -1.45
C ILE A 253 -34.33 20.92 -1.38
N LYS A 254 -35.59 20.45 -1.44
CA LYS A 254 -35.91 19.02 -1.46
C LYS A 254 -35.31 18.32 -2.68
N ASN A 255 -35.37 18.93 -3.85
CA ASN A 255 -34.76 18.40 -5.06
C ASN A 255 -33.24 18.30 -4.95
N ASP A 256 -32.58 19.33 -4.44
CA ASP A 256 -31.13 19.31 -4.17
C ASP A 256 -30.80 18.18 -3.17
N PHE A 257 -31.60 18.02 -2.11
CA PHE A 257 -31.44 16.95 -1.13
C PHE A 257 -31.60 15.54 -1.71
N TYR A 258 -32.63 15.29 -2.52
CA TYR A 258 -32.86 13.96 -3.12
C TYR A 258 -31.78 13.55 -4.12
N SER A 259 -31.00 14.50 -4.62
CA SER A 259 -29.87 14.25 -5.53
C SER A 259 -28.56 13.92 -4.83
N LEU A 260 -28.50 13.97 -3.49
CA LEU A 260 -27.27 13.78 -2.73
C LEU A 260 -26.78 12.33 -2.78
N SER A 261 -25.50 12.17 -3.13
CA SER A 261 -24.76 10.94 -2.87
C SER A 261 -24.14 11.02 -1.48
N ILE A 262 -24.45 10.06 -0.61
CA ILE A 262 -24.09 10.11 0.81
C ILE A 262 -22.83 9.26 1.04
N PRO A 263 -21.70 9.86 1.45
CA PRO A 263 -20.52 9.10 1.86
C PRO A 263 -20.75 8.43 3.22
N GLU A 264 -20.08 7.31 3.46
CA GLU A 264 -20.29 6.43 4.62
C GLU A 264 -20.05 7.19 5.94
N GLU A 265 -19.03 8.04 5.97
CA GLU A 265 -18.62 8.80 7.14
C GLU A 265 -19.58 9.96 7.48
N ALA A 266 -20.49 10.34 6.58
CA ALA A 266 -21.39 11.48 6.74
C ALA A 266 -22.77 11.12 7.32
N THR A 267 -22.96 9.90 7.81
CA THR A 267 -24.27 9.39 8.30
C THR A 267 -24.93 10.31 9.33
N GLU A 268 -24.17 10.86 10.27
CA GLU A 268 -24.69 11.77 11.31
C GLU A 268 -25.13 13.13 10.73
N LEU A 269 -24.31 13.73 9.87
CA LEU A 269 -24.60 14.99 9.18
C LEU A 269 -25.84 14.82 8.29
N HIS A 270 -25.91 13.72 7.54
CA HIS A 270 -27.06 13.42 6.69
C HIS A 270 -28.35 13.23 7.50
N SER A 271 -28.29 12.53 8.63
CA SER A 271 -29.44 12.35 9.53
C SER A 271 -29.94 13.70 10.07
N SER A 272 -29.02 14.62 10.39
CA SER A 272 -29.37 15.98 10.80
C SER A 272 -30.08 16.74 9.67
N LEU A 273 -29.57 16.62 8.43
CA LEU A 273 -30.16 17.26 7.26
C LEU A 273 -31.58 16.75 6.98
N VAL A 274 -31.80 15.44 7.04
CA VAL A 274 -33.12 14.80 6.93
C VAL A 274 -34.10 15.40 7.94
N LYS A 275 -33.66 15.52 9.21
CA LYS A 275 -34.50 16.04 10.28
C LYS A 275 -34.85 17.52 10.08
N THR A 276 -33.89 18.35 9.67
CA THR A 276 -34.11 19.76 9.35
C THR A 276 -35.12 19.95 8.23
N ILE A 277 -35.01 19.16 7.14
CA ILE A 277 -35.96 19.21 6.02
C ILE A 277 -37.37 18.86 6.49
N SER A 278 -37.53 17.77 7.24
CA SER A 278 -38.83 17.36 7.79
C SER A 278 -39.44 18.42 8.70
N LEU A 279 -38.66 19.04 9.59
CA LEU A 279 -39.16 20.10 10.49
C LEU A 279 -39.59 21.36 9.75
N TYR A 280 -38.87 21.73 8.69
CA TYR A 280 -39.28 22.85 7.84
C TYR A 280 -40.56 22.54 7.08
N GLU A 281 -40.70 21.32 6.56
CA GLU A 281 -41.93 20.86 5.89
C GLU A 281 -43.14 20.93 6.83
N ASP A 282 -42.98 20.49 8.07
CA ASP A 282 -44.03 20.59 9.11
C ASP A 282 -44.40 22.05 9.41
N TYR A 283 -43.40 22.92 9.54
CA TYR A 283 -43.59 24.35 9.77
C TYR A 283 -44.32 25.02 8.60
N ILE A 284 -43.81 24.90 7.38
CA ILE A 284 -44.31 25.62 6.22
C ILE A 284 -45.73 25.18 5.83
N ASN A 285 -46.08 23.92 6.07
CA ASN A 285 -47.44 23.43 5.86
C ASN A 285 -48.39 23.88 6.98
N SER A 286 -47.92 23.93 8.23
CA SER A 286 -48.71 24.39 9.37
C SER A 286 -49.05 25.88 9.27
N ILE A 287 -48.08 26.72 8.88
CA ILE A 287 -48.32 28.16 8.75
C ILE A 287 -49.26 28.48 7.58
N ASP A 288 -49.16 27.75 6.46
CA ASP A 288 -50.07 27.90 5.32
C ASP A 288 -51.51 27.49 5.66
N SER A 289 -51.67 26.42 6.44
CA SER A 289 -52.98 26.00 6.96
C SER A 289 -53.55 27.07 7.90
N SER A 290 -52.74 27.60 8.80
CA SER A 290 -53.14 28.68 9.73
C SER A 290 -53.53 29.96 8.99
N LEU A 291 -52.85 30.30 7.88
CA LEU A 291 -53.24 31.42 7.02
C LEU A 291 -54.58 31.19 6.32
N SER A 292 -54.85 29.96 5.91
CA SER A 292 -56.12 29.60 5.26
C SER A 292 -57.31 29.70 6.22
N ASP A 293 -57.08 29.40 7.51
CA ASP A 293 -58.09 29.47 8.57
C ASP A 293 -58.20 30.87 9.22
N TYR A 294 -57.33 31.82 8.86
CA TYR A 294 -57.29 33.14 9.47
C TYR A 294 -58.46 34.04 9.03
N ASP A 295 -59.27 34.46 9.99
CA ASP A 295 -60.32 35.45 9.78
C ASP A 295 -59.84 36.86 10.16
N ALA A 296 -59.63 37.71 9.16
CA ALA A 296 -59.19 39.09 9.31
C ALA A 296 -60.14 39.98 10.14
N THR A 297 -61.41 39.57 10.32
CA THR A 297 -62.39 40.31 11.14
C THR A 297 -62.20 40.05 12.63
N THR A 298 -61.79 38.84 13.02
CA THR A 298 -61.56 38.45 14.42
C THR A 298 -60.15 38.77 14.87
N LYS A 299 -59.18 38.80 13.94
CA LYS A 299 -57.76 39.01 14.20
C LYS A 299 -57.18 38.04 15.25
N ASP A 300 -57.75 36.85 15.35
CA ASP A 300 -57.27 35.83 16.27
C ASP A 300 -55.93 35.25 15.77
N THR A 301 -54.84 35.56 16.47
CA THR A 301 -53.50 35.06 16.15
C THR A 301 -53.16 33.75 16.87
N SER A 302 -54.04 33.25 17.74
CA SER A 302 -53.79 32.03 18.53
C SER A 302 -53.66 30.79 17.65
N ILE A 303 -54.29 30.78 16.47
CA ILE A 303 -54.23 29.72 15.47
C ILE A 303 -52.79 29.47 14.96
N PHE A 304 -51.92 30.49 14.99
CA PHE A 304 -50.52 30.38 14.53
C PHE A 304 -49.55 29.85 15.59
N LYS A 305 -50.02 29.65 16.85
CA LYS A 305 -49.15 29.29 17.97
C LYS A 305 -48.38 27.98 17.72
N ASP A 306 -49.05 26.99 17.14
CA ASP A 306 -48.43 25.70 16.79
C ASP A 306 -47.37 25.87 15.68
N SER A 307 -47.68 26.65 14.64
CA SER A 307 -46.74 26.94 13.55
C SER A 307 -45.47 27.62 14.05
N PHE A 308 -45.58 28.60 14.95
CA PHE A 308 -44.40 29.25 15.54
C PHE A 308 -43.62 28.34 16.50
N SER A 309 -44.28 27.37 17.15
CA SER A 309 -43.58 26.33 17.90
C SER A 309 -42.76 25.45 16.97
N LYS A 310 -43.33 24.99 15.85
CA LYS A 310 -42.64 24.21 14.83
C LYS A 310 -41.48 24.97 14.18
N TYR A 311 -41.63 26.28 13.96
CA TYR A 311 -40.52 27.13 13.53
C TYR A 311 -39.36 27.12 14.53
N SER A 312 -39.65 27.24 15.83
CA SER A 312 -38.61 27.19 16.88
C SER A 312 -37.85 25.86 16.88
N ASP A 313 -38.55 24.74 16.64
CA ASP A 313 -37.93 23.43 16.51
C ASP A 313 -37.03 23.38 15.26
N PHE A 314 -37.55 23.82 14.10
CA PHE A 314 -36.75 23.93 12.88
C PHE A 314 -35.49 24.78 13.09
N ALA A 315 -35.61 25.99 13.64
CA ALA A 315 -34.49 26.91 13.83
C ALA A 315 -33.39 26.30 14.73
N THR A 316 -33.79 25.55 15.75
CA THR A 316 -32.86 24.85 16.64
C THR A 316 -32.09 23.76 15.89
N TYR A 317 -32.78 22.93 15.12
CA TYR A 317 -32.15 21.86 14.33
C TYR A 317 -31.35 22.38 13.13
N PHE A 318 -31.76 23.51 12.55
CA PHE A 318 -31.02 24.16 11.47
C PHE A 318 -29.67 24.69 11.95
N LYS A 319 -29.63 25.23 13.17
CA LYS A 319 -28.37 25.60 13.82
C LYS A 319 -27.48 24.38 14.10
N ASP A 320 -28.04 23.31 14.66
CA ASP A 320 -27.31 22.06 14.91
C ASP A 320 -26.74 21.45 13.61
N LEU A 321 -27.50 21.50 12.51
CA LEU A 321 -27.03 21.10 11.19
C LEU A 321 -25.80 21.92 10.73
N CYS A 322 -25.83 23.24 10.92
CA CYS A 322 -24.69 24.10 10.60
C CYS A 322 -23.45 23.73 11.43
N ASP A 323 -23.63 23.53 12.74
CA ASP A 323 -22.53 23.16 13.66
C ASP A 323 -21.95 21.78 13.30
N LYS A 324 -22.80 20.81 12.92
CA LYS A 324 -22.37 19.48 12.45
C LYS A 324 -21.63 19.54 11.12
N LEU A 325 -22.05 20.39 10.19
CA LEU A 325 -21.33 20.60 8.94
C LEU A 325 -19.93 21.17 9.19
N ASP A 326 -19.82 22.18 10.07
CA ASP A 326 -18.54 22.77 10.44
C ASP A 326 -17.61 21.76 11.13
N ASN A 327 -18.15 20.88 11.96
CA ASN A 327 -17.39 19.80 12.56
C ASN A 327 -16.96 18.74 11.53
N PHE A 328 -17.81 18.40 10.57
CA PHE A 328 -17.49 17.46 9.50
C PHE A 328 -16.37 18.00 8.59
N LYS A 329 -16.38 19.29 8.27
CA LYS A 329 -15.32 19.98 7.50
C LYS A 329 -13.93 19.96 8.18
N ARG A 330 -13.87 19.78 9.50
CA ARG A 330 -12.63 19.80 10.30
C ARG A 330 -12.02 18.42 10.55
N LYS A 331 -12.74 17.34 10.21
CA LYS A 331 -12.27 15.95 10.34
C LYS A 331 -11.43 15.55 9.14
#